data_AF-A0AAU4ASQ0-F1
#
_entry.id   AF-A0AAU4ASQ0-F1
#
_cell.length_a   1.000
_cell.length_b   1.000
_cell.length_c   1.000
_cell.angle_alpha   90.00
_cell.angle_beta   90.00
_cell.angle_gamma   90.00
#
_symmetry.space_group_name_H-M   'P 1'
#
loop_
_entity.id
_entity.type
_entity.pdbx_description
1 polymer ?
#
loop_
_entity_poly.entity_id
_entity_poly.type
_entity_poly.pdbx_seq_one_letter_code
_entity_poly.pdbx_strand_id
1 'polypeptide(L)'
;MKRRARTWVQRALAVVATSGALMLSIGALPAQGQTVRQLQWHVDAMRLPEAWKISKGAGITVAVIDTGVDRSIPDLKGQVLDGKSFTYPVDSPYDDKIGHGTGMSSLIAGTGASEGGTGAIGVAPEAKILPIRILNDPRDTNEAASAVSFTVELDKAVRYAADSQARVINISQGVPATSLQPNDIAALQSALDYARSKGKLIFASTGNSGEKGSPVEYPAASRGVAGIGALDRNGNALPLSTKGPQVDLSAVGDNISKACPSGIRANCVNTSSGTSDASALTSGSAALVWSAHPSWTANQVLRVLLNTASKPTDGAERNDSIGYGAVRPRVALQTPGDPGPADVYPLAEHEGWQQGGDGEPSATPTSGAAGTAAPAPSASSSDKAVAEGSDSGGGGSSSTPWIAAGAAVVVLAAGGTALAMRGRRRRAAAAASAAAVYAPRPPLPPHHPQQPPYGGYRPPPPPPY
;
A
#
# COMPACT_ATOMS: atom_id res chain seq x y z
N MET A 1 55.93 61.17 18.41
CA MET A 1 55.82 59.77 17.94
C MET A 1 54.63 58.95 18.49
N LYS A 2 53.63 59.51 19.19
CA LYS A 2 52.52 58.72 19.79
C LYS A 2 51.12 58.93 19.16
N ARG A 3 50.98 59.73 18.09
CA ARG A 3 49.67 60.04 17.48
C ARG A 3 49.37 59.34 16.14
N ARG A 4 50.33 58.65 15.51
CA ARG A 4 50.12 57.95 14.22
C ARG A 4 49.80 56.45 14.35
N ALA A 5 49.90 55.85 15.54
CA ALA A 5 49.65 54.42 15.75
C ALA A 5 48.17 54.08 16.09
N ARG A 6 47.34 55.07 16.44
CA ARG A 6 45.93 54.83 16.83
C ARG A 6 44.94 54.75 15.67
N THR A 7 45.30 55.26 14.49
CA THR A 7 44.39 55.32 13.33
C THR A 7 44.43 54.07 12.44
N TRP A 8 45.42 53.20 12.58
CA TRP A 8 45.51 51.95 11.80
C TRP A 8 44.75 50.79 12.47
N VAL A 9 44.71 50.74 13.81
CA VAL A 9 43.98 49.69 14.55
C VAL A 9 42.46 49.86 14.43
N GLN A 10 41.96 51.10 14.35
CA GLN A 10 40.51 51.37 14.21
C GLN A 10 39.97 51.13 12.80
N ARG A 11 40.82 51.15 11.76
CA ARG A 11 40.40 50.86 10.37
C ARG A 11 40.50 49.37 10.00
N ALA A 12 41.36 48.60 10.67
CA ALA A 12 41.44 47.15 10.48
C ALA A 12 40.25 46.39 11.12
N LEU A 13 39.68 46.89 12.22
CA LEU A 13 38.50 46.26 12.84
C LEU A 13 37.18 46.49 12.08
N ALA A 14 37.06 47.56 11.26
CA ALA A 14 35.85 47.84 10.51
C ALA A 14 35.67 46.98 9.24
N VAL A 15 36.77 46.47 8.67
CA VAL A 15 36.75 45.61 7.47
C VAL A 15 36.52 44.13 7.82
N VAL A 16 36.97 43.69 9.01
CA VAL A 16 36.69 42.32 9.51
C VAL A 16 35.26 42.19 10.04
N ALA A 17 34.69 43.24 10.63
CA ALA A 17 33.31 43.23 11.10
C ALA A 17 32.26 43.26 9.97
N THR A 18 32.57 43.85 8.81
CA THR A 18 31.67 43.89 7.65
C THR A 18 31.75 42.62 6.79
N SER A 19 32.87 41.90 6.82
CA SER A 19 33.01 40.60 6.13
C SER A 19 32.39 39.44 6.91
N GLY A 20 32.39 39.51 8.25
CA GLY A 20 31.75 38.50 9.12
C GLY A 20 30.22 38.59 9.15
N ALA A 21 29.65 39.79 8.99
CA ALA A 21 28.20 39.99 8.98
C ALA A 21 27.53 39.56 7.66
N LEU A 22 28.28 39.50 6.55
CA LEU A 22 27.75 39.06 5.25
C LEU A 22 27.72 37.52 5.10
N MET A 23 28.44 36.76 5.94
CA MET A 23 28.37 35.29 5.95
C MET A 23 27.37 34.71 6.96
N LEU A 24 26.73 35.55 7.79
CA LEU A 24 25.68 35.13 8.72
C LEU A 24 24.26 35.27 8.17
N SER A 25 24.12 35.72 6.91
CA SER A 25 22.83 35.94 6.24
C SER A 25 22.58 35.01 5.05
N ILE A 26 23.44 34.00 4.83
CA ILE A 26 22.99 32.78 4.16
C ILE A 26 22.10 32.07 5.18
N GLY A 27 20.84 32.51 5.26
CA GLY A 27 19.82 31.76 5.95
C GLY A 27 19.95 30.32 5.47
N ALA A 28 20.15 29.39 6.40
CA ALA A 28 20.06 27.98 6.07
C ALA A 28 18.71 27.82 5.36
N LEU A 29 18.74 27.65 4.03
CA LEU A 29 17.56 27.24 3.31
C LEU A 29 17.08 26.01 4.08
N PRO A 30 15.82 25.98 4.55
CA PRO A 30 15.33 24.76 5.18
C PRO A 30 15.65 23.65 4.19
N ALA A 31 16.34 22.60 4.63
CA ALA A 31 16.48 21.40 3.84
C ALA A 31 15.04 20.93 3.58
N GLN A 32 14.50 21.29 2.41
CA GLN A 32 13.19 20.87 1.97
C GLN A 32 13.32 19.36 1.82
N GLY A 33 12.79 18.61 2.79
CA GLY A 33 12.71 17.16 2.69
C GLY A 33 11.93 16.79 1.43
N GLN A 34 12.21 15.61 0.87
CA GLN A 34 11.41 15.15 -0.27
C GLN A 34 9.94 15.04 0.16
N THR A 35 9.05 15.60 -0.66
CA THR A 35 7.60 15.49 -0.48
C THR A 35 7.14 14.05 -0.70
N VAL A 36 5.97 13.68 -0.17
CA VAL A 36 5.41 12.34 -0.43
C VAL A 36 5.26 12.09 -1.93
N ARG A 37 4.80 13.09 -2.71
CA ARG A 37 4.71 12.98 -4.18
C ARG A 37 6.04 12.61 -4.83
N GLN A 38 7.16 13.19 -4.39
CA GLN A 38 8.49 12.89 -4.94
C GLN A 38 8.97 11.47 -4.62
N LEU A 39 8.45 10.85 -3.57
CA LEU A 39 8.79 9.49 -3.17
C LEU A 39 7.87 8.43 -3.79
N GLN A 40 6.71 8.82 -4.32
CA GLN A 40 5.76 7.95 -5.01
C GLN A 40 6.22 7.54 -6.41
N TRP A 41 7.38 6.88 -6.48
CA TRP A 41 7.95 6.35 -7.72
C TRP A 41 6.99 5.43 -8.49
N HIS A 42 6.06 4.77 -7.79
CA HIS A 42 5.05 3.91 -8.41
C HIS A 42 4.11 4.68 -9.33
N VAL A 43 3.94 6.00 -9.12
CA VAL A 43 3.16 6.87 -10.02
C VAL A 43 3.78 6.88 -11.41
N ASP A 44 5.12 6.98 -11.48
CA ASP A 44 5.85 6.94 -12.74
C ASP A 44 5.95 5.52 -13.30
N ALA A 45 6.23 4.52 -12.45
CA ALA A 45 6.36 3.13 -12.89
C ALA A 45 5.06 2.58 -13.51
N MET A 46 3.90 2.94 -12.95
CA MET A 46 2.58 2.56 -13.49
C MET A 46 2.10 3.49 -14.61
N ARG A 47 2.88 4.53 -14.95
CA ARG A 47 2.58 5.51 -16.01
C ARG A 47 1.23 6.20 -15.78
N LEU A 48 0.97 6.58 -14.54
CA LEU A 48 -0.30 7.19 -14.13
C LEU A 48 -0.55 8.57 -14.76
N PRO A 49 0.44 9.46 -14.92
CA PRO A 49 0.22 10.74 -15.61
C PRO A 49 -0.33 10.57 -17.03
N GLU A 50 0.03 9.50 -17.74
CA GLU A 50 -0.54 9.17 -19.04
C GLU A 50 -1.92 8.53 -18.93
N ALA A 51 -2.16 7.67 -17.93
CA ALA A 51 -3.48 7.10 -17.66
C ALA A 51 -4.52 8.19 -17.33
N TRP A 52 -4.14 9.19 -16.53
CA TRP A 52 -5.00 10.30 -16.11
C TRP A 52 -5.42 11.24 -17.23
N LYS A 53 -4.81 11.15 -18.41
CA LYS A 53 -5.29 11.84 -19.62
C LYS A 53 -6.58 11.22 -20.17
N ILE A 54 -6.88 9.98 -19.80
CA ILE A 54 -8.06 9.22 -20.24
C ILE A 54 -9.09 9.13 -19.12
N SER A 55 -8.65 8.75 -17.92
CA SER A 55 -9.53 8.57 -16.77
C SER A 55 -8.80 8.82 -15.47
N LYS A 56 -9.50 9.39 -14.48
CA LYS A 56 -9.04 9.56 -13.10
C LYS A 56 -9.91 8.79 -12.08
N GLY A 57 -10.83 7.96 -12.56
CA GLY A 57 -11.67 7.11 -11.71
C GLY A 57 -13.00 7.74 -11.27
N ALA A 58 -13.40 8.87 -11.85
CA ALA A 58 -14.67 9.53 -11.53
C ALA A 58 -15.88 8.58 -11.64
N GLY A 59 -16.80 8.69 -10.68
CA GLY A 59 -18.02 7.87 -10.63
C GLY A 59 -17.82 6.43 -10.12
N ILE A 60 -16.59 6.04 -9.77
CA ILE A 60 -16.31 4.72 -9.20
C ILE A 60 -16.12 4.84 -7.69
N THR A 61 -16.82 3.99 -6.94
CA THR A 61 -16.58 3.80 -5.51
C THR A 61 -15.82 2.49 -5.29
N VAL A 62 -14.76 2.56 -4.49
CA VAL A 62 -13.97 1.41 -4.02
C VAL A 62 -14.25 1.22 -2.53
N ALA A 63 -14.77 0.05 -2.15
CA ALA A 63 -14.87 -0.35 -0.75
C ALA A 63 -13.50 -0.81 -0.27
N VAL A 64 -13.03 -0.21 0.83
CA VAL A 64 -11.75 -0.57 1.46
C VAL A 64 -12.06 -1.25 2.78
N ILE A 65 -11.95 -2.57 2.80
CA ILE A 65 -12.11 -3.39 4.00
C ILE A 65 -10.75 -3.49 4.69
N ASP A 66 -10.56 -2.70 5.75
CA ASP A 66 -9.26 -2.51 6.38
C ASP A 66 -9.38 -1.95 7.82
N THR A 67 -8.32 -1.38 8.40
CA THR A 67 -8.26 -0.89 9.79
C THR A 67 -9.05 0.41 10.07
N GLY A 68 -9.85 0.88 9.12
CA GLY A 68 -10.50 2.19 9.11
C GLY A 68 -9.78 3.19 8.21
N VAL A 69 -10.34 4.39 8.07
CA VAL A 69 -9.78 5.45 7.22
C VAL A 69 -9.90 6.83 7.87
N ASP A 70 -8.78 7.47 8.21
CA ASP A 70 -8.80 8.85 8.65
C ASP A 70 -9.18 9.79 7.49
N ARG A 71 -10.46 10.15 7.42
CA ARG A 71 -10.99 11.07 6.40
C ARG A 71 -10.62 12.53 6.63
N SER A 72 -9.97 12.86 7.75
CA SER A 72 -9.59 14.24 8.09
C SER A 72 -8.30 14.70 7.40
N ILE A 73 -7.50 13.75 6.89
CA ILE A 73 -6.24 14.08 6.23
C ILE A 73 -6.49 14.85 4.91
N PRO A 74 -5.65 15.84 4.56
CA PRO A 74 -5.87 16.65 3.38
C PRO A 74 -5.92 15.82 2.08
N ASP A 75 -5.07 14.80 1.97
CA ASP A 75 -5.00 13.95 0.78
C ASP A 75 -6.27 13.11 0.54
N LEU A 76 -7.14 12.90 1.54
CA LEU A 76 -8.39 12.15 1.38
C LEU A 76 -9.64 13.02 1.53
N LYS A 77 -9.46 14.34 1.66
CA LYS A 77 -10.58 15.26 1.87
C LYS A 77 -11.57 15.18 0.71
N GLY A 78 -12.82 14.90 1.03
CA GLY A 78 -13.91 14.75 0.06
C GLY A 78 -13.94 13.43 -0.70
N GLN A 79 -12.99 12.51 -0.45
CA GLN A 79 -12.91 11.21 -1.13
C GLN A 79 -13.57 10.08 -0.34
N VAL A 80 -13.64 10.21 0.98
CA VAL A 80 -14.15 9.17 1.88
C VAL A 80 -15.64 9.38 2.14
N LEU A 81 -16.45 8.38 1.78
CA LEU A 81 -17.89 8.31 1.99
C LEU A 81 -18.24 7.87 3.42
N ASP A 82 -19.54 7.86 3.72
CA ASP A 82 -20.02 7.25 4.94
C ASP A 82 -19.94 5.73 4.86
N GLY A 83 -19.25 5.15 5.85
CA GLY A 83 -18.93 3.72 5.89
C GLY A 83 -19.37 3.07 7.20
N LYS A 84 -18.78 1.92 7.52
CA LYS A 84 -19.21 1.12 8.68
C LYS A 84 -18.04 0.39 9.34
N SER A 85 -18.10 0.28 10.66
CA SER A 85 -17.20 -0.58 11.43
C SER A 85 -17.92 -1.86 11.83
N PHE A 86 -17.21 -2.97 11.72
CA PHE A 86 -17.63 -4.28 12.22
C PHE A 86 -16.76 -4.77 13.38
N THR A 87 -15.69 -4.04 13.69
CA THR A 87 -14.82 -4.28 14.85
C THR A 87 -15.60 -4.17 16.16
N TYR A 88 -15.24 -4.99 17.14
CA TYR A 88 -15.74 -4.88 18.52
C TYR A 88 -14.66 -4.33 19.47
N PRO A 89 -14.98 -3.37 20.38
CA PRO A 89 -16.23 -2.62 20.44
C PRO A 89 -16.46 -1.80 19.17
N VAL A 90 -17.74 -1.57 18.83
CA VAL A 90 -18.11 -0.86 17.59
C VAL A 90 -17.62 0.58 17.63
N ASP A 91 -16.53 0.82 16.90
CA ASP A 91 -15.90 2.12 16.75
C ASP A 91 -16.31 2.81 15.44
N SER A 92 -15.85 4.04 15.25
CA SER A 92 -16.00 4.77 14.00
C SER A 92 -15.21 4.10 12.85
N PRO A 93 -15.75 3.99 11.62
CA PRO A 93 -14.98 3.56 10.46
C PRO A 93 -13.87 4.56 10.08
N TYR A 94 -13.90 5.76 10.66
CA TYR A 94 -12.92 6.82 10.39
C TYR A 94 -11.78 6.89 11.41
N ASP A 95 -11.85 6.09 12.48
CA ASP A 95 -10.80 6.02 13.48
C ASP A 95 -9.79 4.96 13.04
N ASP A 96 -8.72 5.38 12.36
CA ASP A 96 -7.67 4.46 11.90
C ASP A 96 -6.40 4.60 12.76
N LYS A 97 -6.41 3.92 13.90
CA LYS A 97 -5.30 3.93 14.86
C LYS A 97 -4.04 3.21 14.35
N ILE A 98 -4.22 2.26 13.44
CA ILE A 98 -3.12 1.47 12.85
C ILE A 98 -2.52 2.22 11.66
N GLY A 99 -3.37 2.85 10.87
CA GLY A 99 -2.98 3.64 9.72
C GLY A 99 -2.94 2.91 8.39
N HIS A 100 -3.21 1.61 8.40
CA HIS A 100 -3.08 0.77 7.24
C HIS A 100 -4.17 1.10 6.21
N GLY A 101 -5.44 1.14 6.62
CA GLY A 101 -6.56 1.47 5.75
C GLY A 101 -6.52 2.91 5.20
N THR A 102 -6.04 3.89 5.98
CA THR A 102 -5.76 5.25 5.49
C THR A 102 -4.69 5.24 4.41
N GLY A 103 -3.61 4.47 4.62
CA GLY A 103 -2.56 4.26 3.64
C GLY A 103 -3.12 3.68 2.33
N MET A 104 -3.85 2.55 2.40
CA MET A 104 -4.47 1.92 1.23
C MET A 104 -5.41 2.88 0.48
N SER A 105 -6.26 3.58 1.23
CA SER A 105 -7.20 4.56 0.67
C SER A 105 -6.49 5.70 -0.05
N SER A 106 -5.34 6.16 0.46
CA SER A 106 -4.54 7.19 -0.20
C SER A 106 -3.86 6.71 -1.48
N LEU A 107 -3.46 5.42 -1.54
CA LEU A 107 -2.95 4.81 -2.77
C LEU A 107 -4.04 4.62 -3.82
N ILE A 108 -5.29 4.43 -3.41
CA ILE A 108 -6.41 4.30 -4.33
C ILE A 108 -6.87 5.69 -4.82
N ALA A 109 -7.22 6.59 -3.91
CA ALA A 109 -7.98 7.81 -4.22
C ALA A 109 -7.39 9.10 -3.60
N GLY A 110 -6.12 9.09 -3.21
CA GLY A 110 -5.44 10.29 -2.71
C GLY A 110 -5.49 11.44 -3.72
N THR A 111 -5.79 12.64 -3.25
CA THR A 111 -5.93 13.86 -4.06
C THR A 111 -4.62 14.61 -4.28
N GLY A 112 -3.61 14.32 -3.46
CA GLY A 112 -2.34 15.04 -3.45
C GLY A 112 -2.40 16.42 -2.79
N ALA A 113 -3.51 16.78 -2.12
CA ALA A 113 -3.74 18.11 -1.60
C ALA A 113 -2.85 18.53 -0.42
N SER A 114 -2.19 17.59 0.29
CA SER A 114 -1.25 17.95 1.37
C SER A 114 -0.06 18.75 0.81
N GLU A 115 0.64 19.47 1.69
CA GLU A 115 1.92 20.15 1.37
C GLU A 115 1.83 21.07 0.13
N GLY A 116 0.71 21.78 -0.02
CA GLY A 116 0.51 22.72 -1.13
C GLY A 116 0.34 22.05 -2.50
N GLY A 117 -0.20 20.83 -2.55
CA GLY A 117 -0.42 20.08 -3.79
C GLY A 117 0.64 19.02 -4.09
N THR A 118 1.50 18.70 -3.12
CA THR A 118 2.59 17.72 -3.25
C THR A 118 2.43 16.52 -2.31
N GLY A 119 1.23 16.34 -1.74
CA GLY A 119 0.86 15.23 -0.85
C GLY A 119 0.74 13.87 -1.54
N ALA A 120 0.14 12.88 -0.90
CA ALA A 120 -0.05 11.56 -1.53
C ALA A 120 -1.16 11.58 -2.61
N ILE A 121 -0.88 11.08 -3.83
CA ILE A 121 -1.87 10.91 -4.91
C ILE A 121 -2.14 9.43 -5.10
N GLY A 122 -3.41 9.10 -5.28
CA GLY A 122 -3.83 7.75 -5.58
C GLY A 122 -3.79 7.46 -7.07
N VAL A 123 -3.95 6.18 -7.41
CA VAL A 123 -4.09 5.73 -8.80
C VAL A 123 -5.33 6.32 -9.46
N ALA A 124 -6.44 6.41 -8.73
CA ALA A 124 -7.73 6.93 -9.17
C ALA A 124 -8.17 8.13 -8.31
N PRO A 125 -7.55 9.31 -8.48
CA PRO A 125 -7.75 10.47 -7.59
C PRO A 125 -9.15 11.10 -7.64
N GLU A 126 -10.04 10.66 -8.55
CA GLU A 126 -11.44 11.09 -8.61
C GLU A 126 -12.44 9.98 -8.21
N ALA A 127 -11.95 8.80 -7.83
CA ALA A 127 -12.77 7.74 -7.24
C ALA A 127 -13.19 8.09 -5.79
N LYS A 128 -14.20 7.40 -5.26
CA LYS A 128 -14.62 7.51 -3.86
C LYS A 128 -14.23 6.25 -3.08
N ILE A 129 -13.97 6.44 -1.79
CA ILE A 129 -13.64 5.37 -0.84
C ILE A 129 -14.85 5.13 0.04
N LEU A 130 -15.35 3.90 0.10
CA LEU A 130 -16.27 3.44 1.13
C LEU A 130 -15.44 2.75 2.23
N PRO A 131 -15.20 3.38 3.39
CA PRO A 131 -14.37 2.79 4.43
C PRO A 131 -15.16 1.73 5.20
N ILE A 132 -14.61 0.52 5.28
CA ILE A 132 -15.21 -0.57 6.06
C ILE A 132 -14.16 -1.05 7.05
N ARG A 133 -14.35 -0.70 8.33
CA ARG A 133 -13.40 -1.05 9.37
C ARG A 133 -13.65 -2.47 9.87
N ILE A 134 -12.63 -3.31 9.75
CA ILE A 134 -12.47 -4.59 10.45
C ILE A 134 -11.13 -4.54 11.18
N LEU A 135 -10.93 -5.39 12.17
CA LEU A 135 -9.67 -5.37 12.91
C LEU A 135 -9.23 -6.79 13.27
N ASN A 136 -8.17 -7.24 12.60
CA ASN A 136 -7.42 -8.40 13.04
C ASN A 136 -6.32 -7.90 13.99
N ASP A 137 -6.63 -7.69 15.28
CA ASP A 137 -5.58 -7.43 16.28
C ASP A 137 -5.13 -8.78 16.88
N PRO A 138 -3.99 -9.33 16.47
CA PRO A 138 -3.46 -10.54 17.09
C PRO A 138 -2.95 -10.29 18.54
N ARG A 139 -2.96 -9.05 19.05
CA ARG A 139 -2.36 -8.72 20.36
C ARG A 139 -3.24 -9.08 21.56
N ASP A 140 -4.53 -9.34 21.35
CA ASP A 140 -5.48 -9.57 22.46
C ASP A 140 -6.01 -11.01 22.53
N THR A 141 -5.72 -11.87 21.54
CA THR A 141 -6.21 -13.26 21.49
C THR A 141 -5.19 -14.20 20.85
N ASN A 142 -5.37 -15.53 21.00
CA ASN A 142 -4.56 -16.49 20.24
C ASN A 142 -4.92 -16.46 18.74
N GLU A 143 -4.01 -16.93 17.88
CA GLU A 143 -4.12 -16.80 16.42
C GLU A 143 -5.43 -17.37 15.85
N ALA A 144 -5.90 -18.51 16.36
CA ALA A 144 -7.15 -19.13 15.92
C ALA A 144 -8.38 -18.27 16.28
N ALA A 145 -8.44 -17.71 17.50
CA ALA A 145 -9.52 -16.82 17.91
C ALA A 145 -9.52 -15.50 17.11
N SER A 146 -8.34 -14.98 16.77
CA SER A 146 -8.17 -13.81 15.90
C SER A 146 -8.68 -14.11 14.48
N ALA A 147 -8.38 -15.30 13.95
CA ALA A 147 -8.83 -15.71 12.62
C ALA A 147 -10.35 -15.92 12.51
N VAL A 148 -10.99 -16.49 13.54
CA VAL A 148 -12.46 -16.61 13.60
C VAL A 148 -13.10 -15.24 13.68
N SER A 149 -12.58 -14.34 14.53
CA SER A 149 -13.09 -12.98 14.64
C SER A 149 -12.94 -12.22 13.31
N PHE A 150 -11.80 -12.36 12.65
CA PHE A 150 -11.54 -11.80 11.32
C PHE A 150 -12.55 -12.28 10.28
N THR A 151 -12.80 -13.59 10.17
CA THR A 151 -13.73 -14.12 9.14
C THR A 151 -15.18 -13.73 9.40
N VAL A 152 -15.61 -13.65 10.67
CA VAL A 152 -16.95 -13.16 11.04
C VAL A 152 -17.12 -11.67 10.72
N GLU A 153 -16.11 -10.84 11.01
CA GLU A 153 -16.13 -9.43 10.62
C GLU A 153 -16.08 -9.26 9.11
N LEU A 154 -15.26 -10.06 8.42
CA LEU A 154 -15.09 -10.02 6.98
C LEU A 154 -16.36 -10.43 6.22
N ASP A 155 -17.08 -11.47 6.66
CA ASP A 155 -18.39 -11.85 6.07
C ASP A 155 -19.34 -10.65 6.08
N LYS A 156 -19.50 -10.00 7.24
CA LYS A 156 -20.39 -8.84 7.40
C LYS A 156 -19.92 -7.66 6.56
N ALA A 157 -18.61 -7.41 6.52
CA ALA A 157 -17.99 -6.35 5.75
C ALA A 157 -18.19 -6.53 4.24
N VAL A 158 -17.98 -7.74 3.72
CA VAL A 158 -18.19 -8.08 2.30
C VAL A 158 -19.66 -7.94 1.92
N ARG A 159 -20.60 -8.41 2.76
CA ARG A 159 -22.04 -8.23 2.50
C ARG A 159 -22.44 -6.75 2.49
N TYR A 160 -21.93 -5.95 3.43
CA TYR A 160 -22.17 -4.51 3.44
C TYR A 160 -21.59 -3.82 2.20
N ALA A 161 -20.39 -4.19 1.76
CA ALA A 161 -19.82 -3.70 0.51
C ALA A 161 -20.66 -4.12 -0.71
N ALA A 162 -21.18 -5.35 -0.72
CA ALA A 162 -22.04 -5.88 -1.78
C ALA A 162 -23.33 -5.07 -1.96
N ASP A 163 -23.96 -4.66 -0.86
CA ASP A 163 -25.20 -3.87 -0.88
C ASP A 163 -24.98 -2.37 -1.10
N SER A 164 -23.71 -1.93 -1.09
CA SER A 164 -23.34 -0.55 -1.33
C SER A 164 -23.21 -0.19 -2.82
N GLN A 165 -22.97 1.09 -3.09
CA GLN A 165 -22.62 1.60 -4.43
C GLN A 165 -21.19 1.27 -4.88
N ALA A 166 -20.36 0.64 -4.05
CA ALA A 166 -19.01 0.23 -4.44
C ALA A 166 -19.07 -0.68 -5.67
N ARG A 167 -18.14 -0.52 -6.62
CA ARG A 167 -17.97 -1.46 -7.75
C ARG A 167 -16.78 -2.37 -7.52
N VAL A 168 -15.75 -1.88 -6.83
CA VAL A 168 -14.55 -2.61 -6.47
C VAL A 168 -14.51 -2.79 -4.95
N ILE A 169 -14.09 -3.96 -4.49
CA ILE A 169 -13.81 -4.27 -3.08
C ILE A 169 -12.33 -4.60 -2.97
N ASN A 170 -11.60 -3.84 -2.16
CA ASN A 170 -10.21 -4.08 -1.80
C ASN A 170 -10.12 -4.66 -0.39
N ILE A 171 -9.50 -5.83 -0.25
CA ILE A 171 -9.27 -6.49 1.03
C ILE A 171 -7.76 -6.67 1.22
N SER A 172 -7.14 -5.78 1.99
CA SER A 172 -5.67 -5.78 2.17
C SER A 172 -5.20 -6.52 3.42
N GLN A 173 -6.00 -7.49 3.88
CA GLN A 173 -5.75 -8.33 5.05
C GLN A 173 -6.15 -9.78 4.74
N GLY A 174 -5.50 -10.72 5.41
CA GLY A 174 -5.82 -12.14 5.28
C GLY A 174 -5.39 -12.93 6.50
N VAL A 175 -5.82 -14.19 6.53
CA VAL A 175 -5.45 -15.16 7.56
C VAL A 175 -5.03 -16.48 6.90
N PRO A 176 -4.01 -17.18 7.44
CA PRO A 176 -3.61 -18.49 6.94
C PRO A 176 -4.75 -19.50 6.95
N ALA A 177 -4.81 -20.35 5.93
CA ALA A 177 -5.76 -21.45 5.84
C ALA A 177 -5.68 -22.40 7.05
N THR A 178 -4.49 -22.57 7.63
CA THR A 178 -4.25 -23.38 8.84
C THR A 178 -4.95 -22.84 10.08
N SER A 179 -5.37 -21.58 10.06
CA SER A 179 -6.04 -20.89 11.16
C SER A 179 -7.56 -20.86 10.99
N LEU A 180 -8.09 -21.50 9.93
CA LEU A 180 -9.51 -21.55 9.59
C LEU A 180 -10.07 -22.97 9.64
N GLN A 181 -11.34 -23.09 10.04
CA GLN A 181 -12.10 -24.32 9.88
C GLN A 181 -12.83 -24.34 8.53
N PRO A 182 -13.22 -25.51 8.01
CA PRO A 182 -13.97 -25.61 6.75
C PRO A 182 -15.24 -24.78 6.72
N ASN A 183 -15.94 -24.65 7.86
CA ASN A 183 -17.15 -23.83 7.97
C ASN A 183 -16.86 -22.33 7.84
N ASP A 184 -15.70 -21.85 8.31
CA ASP A 184 -15.30 -20.44 8.18
C ASP A 184 -15.04 -20.10 6.71
N ILE A 185 -14.36 -21.01 5.99
CA ILE A 185 -14.10 -20.88 4.56
C ILE A 185 -15.42 -20.88 3.77
N ALA A 186 -16.35 -21.79 4.11
CA ALA A 186 -17.65 -21.87 3.44
C ALA A 186 -18.51 -20.62 3.69
N ALA A 187 -18.52 -20.09 4.91
CA ALA A 187 -19.24 -18.86 5.25
C ALA A 187 -18.66 -17.65 4.50
N LEU A 188 -17.33 -17.50 4.50
CA LEU A 188 -16.64 -16.45 3.76
C LEU A 188 -16.91 -16.55 2.25
N GLN A 189 -16.85 -17.76 1.68
CA GLN A 189 -17.17 -17.99 0.27
C GLN A 189 -18.61 -17.56 -0.06
N SER A 190 -19.58 -17.83 0.82
CA SER A 190 -20.96 -17.37 0.63
C SER A 190 -21.09 -15.84 0.54
N ALA A 191 -20.35 -15.09 1.37
CA ALA A 191 -20.34 -13.63 1.30
C ALA A 191 -19.70 -13.12 0.00
N LEU A 192 -18.60 -13.75 -0.43
CA LEU A 192 -17.89 -13.39 -1.67
C LEU A 192 -18.74 -13.69 -2.91
N ASP A 193 -19.41 -14.83 -2.95
CA ASP A 193 -20.36 -15.18 -4.01
C ASP A 193 -21.54 -14.19 -4.05
N TYR A 194 -22.04 -13.77 -2.89
CA TYR A 194 -23.05 -12.73 -2.80
C TYR A 194 -22.55 -11.40 -3.39
N ALA A 195 -21.36 -10.94 -3.02
CA ALA A 195 -20.76 -9.74 -3.59
C ALA A 195 -20.60 -9.85 -5.11
N ARG A 196 -20.14 -10.98 -5.64
CA ARG A 196 -20.04 -11.20 -7.09
C ARG A 196 -21.39 -11.21 -7.79
N SER A 197 -22.42 -11.79 -7.18
CA SER A 197 -23.79 -11.76 -7.71
C SER A 197 -24.34 -10.33 -7.82
N LYS A 198 -23.82 -9.39 -7.02
CA LYS A 198 -24.09 -7.94 -7.09
C LYS A 198 -23.17 -7.20 -8.06
N GLY A 199 -22.39 -7.93 -8.86
CA GLY A 199 -21.47 -7.38 -9.86
C GLY A 199 -20.24 -6.71 -9.27
N LYS A 200 -19.83 -7.06 -8.04
CA LYS A 200 -18.61 -6.50 -7.43
C LYS A 200 -17.36 -7.19 -7.97
N LEU A 201 -16.32 -6.41 -8.25
CA LEU A 201 -14.97 -6.89 -8.49
C LEU A 201 -14.19 -6.93 -7.18
N ILE A 202 -13.58 -8.04 -6.83
CA ILE A 202 -12.95 -8.25 -5.52
C ILE A 202 -11.46 -8.53 -5.71
N PHE A 203 -10.63 -7.73 -5.05
CA PHE A 203 -9.18 -7.92 -4.95
C PHE A 203 -8.78 -8.17 -3.51
N ALA A 204 -7.85 -9.10 -3.31
CA ALA A 204 -7.25 -9.32 -2.01
C ALA A 204 -5.74 -9.50 -2.08
N SER A 205 -5.03 -9.00 -1.07
CA SER A 205 -3.59 -9.24 -0.91
C SER A 205 -3.30 -10.72 -0.65
N THR A 206 -2.30 -11.30 -1.33
CA THR A 206 -1.98 -12.74 -1.18
C THR A 206 -1.22 -13.11 0.10
N GLY A 207 -0.75 -12.10 0.85
CA GLY A 207 -0.01 -12.28 2.10
C GLY A 207 1.46 -11.87 1.98
N ASN A 208 2.10 -11.68 3.13
CA ASN A 208 3.50 -11.19 3.24
C ASN A 208 4.42 -12.26 3.84
N SER A 209 4.06 -13.53 3.66
CA SER A 209 4.72 -14.69 4.28
C SER A 209 5.48 -15.55 3.25
N GLY A 210 5.92 -14.94 2.14
CA GLY A 210 6.66 -15.61 1.06
C GLY A 210 7.92 -16.34 1.53
N GLU A 211 8.74 -15.66 2.34
CA GLU A 211 9.95 -16.22 2.97
C GLU A 211 9.65 -17.23 4.09
N LYS A 212 8.38 -17.31 4.52
CA LYS A 212 7.88 -18.22 5.56
C LYS A 212 7.10 -19.41 4.97
N GLY A 213 7.47 -19.82 3.76
CA GLY A 213 6.88 -20.99 3.10
C GLY A 213 5.60 -20.70 2.31
N SER A 214 5.23 -19.42 2.12
CA SER A 214 4.07 -19.02 1.33
C SER A 214 2.76 -19.74 1.73
N PRO A 215 2.32 -19.62 3.00
CA PRO A 215 1.05 -20.20 3.40
C PRO A 215 -0.09 -19.66 2.54
N VAL A 216 -1.03 -20.53 2.21
CA VAL A 216 -2.29 -20.11 1.57
C VAL A 216 -3.07 -19.23 2.54
N GLU A 217 -3.46 -18.03 2.11
CA GLU A 217 -4.22 -17.08 2.94
C GLU A 217 -5.58 -16.76 2.31
N TYR A 218 -6.60 -16.61 3.15
CA TYR A 218 -7.95 -16.17 2.77
C TYR A 218 -8.15 -14.69 3.14
N PRO A 219 -8.85 -13.88 2.30
CA PRO A 219 -9.71 -14.31 1.20
C PRO A 219 -9.03 -14.44 -0.18
N ALA A 220 -7.74 -14.13 -0.34
CA ALA A 220 -7.08 -14.19 -1.66
C ALA A 220 -7.16 -15.58 -2.33
N ALA A 221 -7.16 -16.64 -1.53
CA ALA A 221 -7.37 -18.01 -2.01
C ALA A 221 -8.85 -18.39 -2.20
N SER A 222 -9.81 -17.48 -2.11
CA SER A 222 -11.24 -17.81 -2.30
C SER A 222 -11.61 -17.76 -3.78
N ARG A 223 -12.59 -18.56 -4.20
CA ARG A 223 -13.14 -18.42 -5.55
C ARG A 223 -13.77 -17.05 -5.73
N GLY A 224 -13.53 -16.45 -6.88
CA GLY A 224 -14.10 -15.19 -7.30
C GLY A 224 -13.38 -13.95 -6.77
N VAL A 225 -12.25 -14.15 -6.11
CA VAL A 225 -11.35 -13.10 -5.62
C VAL A 225 -10.08 -13.16 -6.46
N ALA A 226 -9.66 -12.01 -6.98
CA ALA A 226 -8.37 -11.91 -7.65
C ALA A 226 -7.26 -11.64 -6.62
N GLY A 227 -6.38 -12.62 -6.43
CA GLY A 227 -5.25 -12.52 -5.50
C GLY A 227 -4.10 -11.69 -6.08
N ILE A 228 -3.65 -10.68 -5.33
CA ILE A 228 -2.65 -9.71 -5.76
C ILE A 228 -1.31 -9.91 -5.05
N GLY A 229 -0.28 -10.25 -5.82
CA GLY A 229 1.13 -10.31 -5.41
C GLY A 229 1.85 -8.95 -5.49
N ALA A 230 3.03 -8.87 -4.87
CA ALA A 230 3.82 -7.65 -4.78
C ALA A 230 5.16 -7.75 -5.53
N LEU A 231 5.47 -6.72 -6.31
CA LEU A 231 6.68 -6.64 -7.12
C LEU A 231 7.63 -5.53 -6.64
N ASP A 232 8.92 -5.72 -6.89
CA ASP A 232 9.93 -4.67 -6.82
C ASP A 232 9.87 -3.73 -8.05
N ARG A 233 10.78 -2.76 -8.08
CA ARG A 233 10.92 -1.78 -9.18
C ARG A 233 11.31 -2.40 -10.52
N ASN A 234 11.87 -3.60 -10.51
CA ASN A 234 12.32 -4.32 -11.70
C ASN A 234 11.27 -5.32 -12.20
N GLY A 235 10.13 -5.44 -11.52
CA GLY A 235 9.07 -6.39 -11.85
C GLY A 235 9.28 -7.79 -11.28
N ASN A 236 10.26 -7.99 -10.40
CA ASN A 236 10.44 -9.27 -9.70
C ASN A 236 9.49 -9.37 -8.51
N ALA A 237 8.99 -10.58 -8.23
CA ALA A 237 8.25 -10.83 -7.00
C ALA A 237 9.11 -10.49 -5.78
N LEU A 238 8.54 -9.74 -4.83
CA LEU A 238 9.19 -9.48 -3.56
C LEU A 238 9.40 -10.78 -2.78
N PRO A 239 10.50 -10.94 -2.03
CA PRO A 239 10.71 -12.12 -1.17
C PRO A 239 9.54 -12.38 -0.22
N LEU A 240 8.97 -11.31 0.37
CA LEU A 240 7.81 -11.39 1.26
C LEU A 240 6.52 -11.80 0.55
N SER A 241 6.40 -11.60 -0.77
CA SER A 241 5.14 -11.86 -1.48
C SER A 241 4.85 -13.36 -1.45
N THR A 242 3.74 -13.74 -0.84
CA THR A 242 3.27 -15.13 -0.87
C THR A 242 3.12 -15.59 -2.33
N LYS A 243 3.67 -16.78 -2.62
CA LYS A 243 3.62 -17.42 -3.93
C LYS A 243 2.63 -18.58 -3.92
N GLY A 244 2.05 -18.87 -5.07
CA GLY A 244 1.20 -20.04 -5.24
C GLY A 244 0.10 -19.83 -6.29
N PRO A 245 -0.76 -20.84 -6.46
CA PRO A 245 -1.88 -20.79 -7.39
C PRO A 245 -2.91 -19.69 -7.05
N GLN A 246 -2.95 -19.20 -5.81
CA GLN A 246 -3.76 -18.04 -5.39
C GLN A 246 -3.30 -16.68 -5.96
N VAL A 247 -2.16 -16.62 -6.65
CA VAL A 247 -1.66 -15.36 -7.24
C VAL A 247 -2.21 -15.23 -8.66
N ASP A 248 -3.09 -14.26 -8.90
CA ASP A 248 -3.69 -14.00 -10.21
C ASP A 248 -3.03 -12.83 -10.91
N LEU A 249 -2.79 -11.74 -10.20
CA LEU A 249 -2.15 -10.53 -10.72
C LEU A 249 -1.11 -10.05 -9.74
N SER A 250 -0.31 -9.08 -10.16
CA SER A 250 0.57 -8.36 -9.25
C SER A 250 0.56 -6.87 -9.52
N ALA A 251 1.07 -6.09 -8.57
CA ALA A 251 1.45 -4.71 -8.79
C ALA A 251 2.76 -4.42 -8.06
N VAL A 252 3.37 -3.27 -8.36
CA VAL A 252 4.49 -2.79 -7.56
C VAL A 252 4.05 -2.67 -6.11
N GLY A 253 4.86 -3.19 -5.20
CA GLY A 253 4.55 -3.25 -3.77
C GLY A 253 5.78 -3.03 -2.90
N ASP A 254 6.90 -2.58 -3.48
CA ASP A 254 8.13 -2.29 -2.75
C ASP A 254 8.34 -0.81 -2.49
N ASN A 255 8.61 -0.44 -1.24
CA ASN A 255 8.92 0.94 -0.86
C ASN A 255 7.87 1.93 -1.40
N ILE A 256 6.60 1.62 -1.14
CA ILE A 256 5.45 2.40 -1.59
C ILE A 256 5.13 3.48 -0.56
N SER A 257 5.34 4.73 -0.95
CA SER A 257 5.02 5.91 -0.12
C SER A 257 3.53 6.26 -0.22
N LYS A 258 2.90 6.53 0.92
CA LYS A 258 1.46 6.81 1.06
C LYS A 258 1.20 7.83 2.17
N ALA A 259 -0.04 8.30 2.28
CA ALA A 259 -0.39 9.29 3.29
C ALA A 259 -0.30 8.73 4.72
N CYS A 260 0.03 9.60 5.67
CA CYS A 260 0.05 9.26 7.10
C CYS A 260 -1.32 9.49 7.76
N PRO A 261 -1.72 8.65 8.73
CA PRO A 261 -2.98 8.80 9.49
C PRO A 261 -2.87 9.75 10.68
N SER A 262 -1.70 9.87 11.32
CA SER A 262 -1.54 10.71 12.50
C SER A 262 -1.22 12.16 12.10
N GLY A 263 -2.25 12.88 11.66
CA GLY A 263 -2.33 14.34 11.62
C GLY A 263 -1.02 15.08 11.34
N ILE A 264 -0.76 15.34 10.05
CA ILE A 264 0.10 16.41 9.52
C ILE A 264 1.27 16.79 10.45
N ARG A 265 2.27 15.91 10.56
CA ARG A 265 3.64 16.43 10.65
C ARG A 265 4.01 16.81 9.22
N ALA A 266 4.41 18.07 9.00
CA ALA A 266 5.07 18.44 7.75
C ALA A 266 6.20 17.41 7.51
N ASN A 267 6.23 16.78 6.34
CA ASN A 267 7.15 15.71 5.96
C ASN A 267 6.87 14.31 6.57
N CYS A 268 5.64 13.97 6.95
CA CYS A 268 5.32 12.57 7.29
C CYS A 268 5.24 11.72 6.02
N VAL A 269 6.22 10.85 5.84
CA VAL A 269 6.26 9.84 4.77
C VAL A 269 5.99 8.48 5.40
N ASN A 270 4.88 7.85 5.05
CA ASN A 270 4.62 6.44 5.37
C ASN A 270 5.06 5.60 4.17
N THR A 271 6.15 4.85 4.29
CA THR A 271 6.64 3.95 3.24
C THR A 271 6.63 2.53 3.76
N SER A 272 6.02 1.62 3.01
CA SER A 272 6.00 0.19 3.33
C SER A 272 6.23 -0.66 2.09
N SER A 273 6.48 -1.95 2.32
CA SER A 273 6.43 -2.97 1.28
C SER A 273 5.42 -4.05 1.64
N GLY A 274 4.57 -4.48 0.70
CA GLY A 274 3.56 -5.50 0.97
C GLY A 274 2.57 -5.74 -0.18
N THR A 275 1.94 -6.92 -0.16
CA THR A 275 0.84 -7.28 -1.07
C THR A 275 -0.41 -6.44 -0.84
N SER A 276 -0.56 -5.87 0.35
CA SER A 276 -1.58 -4.87 0.68
C SER A 276 -1.46 -3.62 -0.22
N ASP A 277 -0.25 -3.07 -0.37
CA ASP A 277 0.02 -1.90 -1.22
C ASP A 277 -0.29 -2.24 -2.70
N ALA A 278 0.13 -3.42 -3.14
CA ALA A 278 -0.13 -3.89 -4.49
C ALA A 278 -1.64 -4.08 -4.79
N SER A 279 -2.41 -4.61 -3.84
CA SER A 279 -3.87 -4.75 -3.94
C SER A 279 -4.56 -3.39 -4.07
N ALA A 280 -4.13 -2.39 -3.28
CA ALA A 280 -4.66 -1.04 -3.35
C ALA A 280 -4.38 -0.38 -4.72
N LEU A 281 -3.15 -0.49 -5.23
CA LEU A 281 -2.78 0.03 -6.55
C LEU A 281 -3.55 -0.67 -7.69
N THR A 282 -3.80 -1.98 -7.55
CA THR A 282 -4.64 -2.74 -8.48
C THR A 282 -6.09 -2.29 -8.45
N SER A 283 -6.65 -2.09 -7.25
CA SER A 283 -8.02 -1.60 -7.08
C SER A 283 -8.23 -0.21 -7.66
N GLY A 284 -7.25 0.69 -7.49
CA GLY A 284 -7.25 1.99 -8.17
C GLY A 284 -7.14 1.86 -9.69
N SER A 285 -6.32 0.93 -10.20
CA SER A 285 -6.20 0.66 -11.64
C SER A 285 -7.53 0.17 -12.24
N ALA A 286 -8.23 -0.72 -11.52
CA ALA A 286 -9.57 -1.15 -11.90
C ALA A 286 -10.56 0.02 -11.92
N ALA A 287 -10.50 0.93 -10.94
CA ALA A 287 -11.35 2.11 -10.92
C ALA A 287 -11.10 3.05 -12.13
N LEU A 288 -9.84 3.21 -12.57
CA LEU A 288 -9.54 3.96 -13.78
C LEU A 288 -10.20 3.36 -15.01
N VAL A 289 -10.01 2.06 -15.23
CA VAL A 289 -10.58 1.31 -16.37
C VAL A 289 -12.10 1.35 -16.34
N TRP A 290 -12.70 1.10 -15.17
CA TRP A 290 -14.14 1.03 -15.05
C TRP A 290 -14.84 2.39 -15.18
N SER A 291 -14.15 3.48 -14.83
CA SER A 291 -14.62 4.85 -15.07
C SER A 291 -14.60 5.20 -16.56
N ALA A 292 -13.56 4.78 -17.30
CA ALA A 292 -13.49 4.96 -18.74
C ALA A 292 -14.52 4.11 -19.51
N HIS A 293 -14.90 2.97 -18.95
CA HIS A 293 -15.85 2.02 -19.54
C HIS A 293 -17.01 1.71 -18.59
N PRO A 294 -17.91 2.67 -18.34
CA PRO A 294 -18.92 2.55 -17.29
C PRO A 294 -19.93 1.41 -17.55
N SER A 295 -20.14 1.01 -18.81
CA SER A 295 -21.05 -0.06 -19.22
C SER A 295 -20.48 -1.48 -19.04
N TRP A 296 -19.18 -1.62 -18.75
CA TRP A 296 -18.58 -2.93 -18.54
C TRP A 296 -18.99 -3.56 -17.21
N THR A 297 -18.95 -4.89 -17.16
CA THR A 297 -19.11 -5.67 -15.92
C THR A 297 -17.76 -5.83 -15.19
N ALA A 298 -17.82 -6.33 -13.95
CA ALA A 298 -16.63 -6.70 -13.17
C ALA A 298 -15.72 -7.68 -13.94
N ASN A 299 -16.33 -8.66 -14.61
CA ASN A 299 -15.62 -9.67 -15.39
C ASN A 299 -14.83 -9.08 -16.55
N GLN A 300 -15.43 -8.13 -17.26
CA GLN A 300 -14.81 -7.43 -18.39
C GLN A 300 -13.64 -6.56 -17.94
N VAL A 301 -13.80 -5.82 -16.84
CA VAL A 301 -12.72 -5.03 -16.26
C VAL A 301 -11.56 -5.92 -15.82
N LEU A 302 -11.85 -7.01 -15.09
CA LEU A 302 -10.83 -7.97 -14.67
C LEU A 302 -10.11 -8.59 -15.87
N ARG A 303 -10.85 -8.99 -16.91
CA ARG A 303 -10.27 -9.56 -18.13
C ARG A 303 -9.32 -8.59 -18.82
N VAL A 304 -9.68 -7.31 -18.93
CA VAL A 304 -8.79 -6.30 -19.51
C VAL A 304 -7.53 -6.12 -18.66
N LEU A 305 -7.64 -6.12 -17.33
CA LEU A 305 -6.46 -6.07 -16.45
C LEU A 305 -5.54 -7.28 -16.65
N LEU A 306 -6.10 -8.49 -16.81
CA LEU A 306 -5.36 -9.72 -17.09
C LEU A 306 -4.70 -9.69 -18.48
N ASN A 307 -5.47 -9.41 -19.53
CA ASN A 307 -5.01 -9.38 -20.92
C ASN A 307 -3.89 -8.35 -21.15
N THR A 308 -3.91 -7.26 -20.39
CA THR A 308 -2.93 -6.17 -20.49
C THR A 308 -1.87 -6.21 -19.41
N ALA A 309 -1.83 -7.23 -18.55
CA ALA A 309 -0.78 -7.41 -17.56
C ALA A 309 0.60 -7.60 -18.23
N SER A 310 1.69 -7.38 -17.48
CA SER A 310 3.05 -7.43 -18.03
C SER A 310 3.47 -8.80 -18.57
N LYS A 311 2.79 -9.88 -18.15
CA LYS A 311 3.19 -11.28 -18.28
C LYS A 311 4.50 -11.62 -17.52
N PRO A 312 4.69 -12.88 -17.13
CA PRO A 312 5.98 -13.45 -16.78
C PRO A 312 7.06 -13.27 -17.84
N THR A 313 8.32 -13.13 -17.41
CA THR A 313 9.49 -13.00 -18.30
C THR A 313 10.01 -14.35 -18.80
N ASP A 314 9.53 -15.45 -18.23
CA ASP A 314 9.86 -16.83 -18.62
C ASP A 314 9.05 -17.31 -19.85
N GLY A 315 8.18 -16.46 -20.39
CA GLY A 315 7.32 -16.76 -21.54
C GLY A 315 6.02 -17.49 -21.20
N ALA A 316 5.78 -17.81 -19.92
CA ALA A 316 4.50 -18.33 -19.48
C ALA A 316 3.42 -17.24 -19.53
N GLU A 317 2.17 -17.64 -19.76
CA GLU A 317 1.03 -16.72 -19.65
C GLU A 317 0.75 -16.32 -18.19
N ARG A 318 1.01 -17.24 -17.24
CA ARG A 318 0.85 -17.06 -15.79
C ARG A 318 1.89 -17.90 -15.06
N ASN A 319 2.41 -17.44 -13.93
CA ASN A 319 3.14 -18.28 -12.98
C ASN A 319 2.72 -17.99 -11.52
N ASP A 320 3.12 -18.85 -10.59
CA ASP A 320 2.75 -18.76 -9.17
C ASP A 320 3.47 -17.65 -8.39
N SER A 321 4.43 -16.95 -9.02
CA SER A 321 5.15 -15.84 -8.37
C SER A 321 4.48 -14.49 -8.60
N ILE A 322 4.00 -14.24 -9.82
CA ILE A 322 3.44 -12.93 -10.19
C ILE A 322 2.05 -13.02 -10.84
N GLY A 323 1.49 -14.22 -10.97
CA GLY A 323 0.25 -14.45 -11.72
C GLY A 323 0.45 -14.15 -13.21
N TYR A 324 -0.54 -13.49 -13.80
CA TYR A 324 -0.48 -12.94 -15.16
C TYR A 324 0.46 -11.72 -15.28
N GLY A 325 1.06 -11.28 -14.18
CA GLY A 325 2.03 -10.20 -14.13
C GLY A 325 1.47 -8.89 -13.60
N ALA A 326 2.27 -7.82 -13.79
CA ALA A 326 1.98 -6.51 -13.24
C ALA A 326 0.80 -5.84 -13.94
N VAL A 327 -0.12 -5.24 -13.19
CA VAL A 327 -1.18 -4.37 -13.74
C VAL A 327 -0.56 -3.14 -14.41
N ARG A 328 -1.08 -2.79 -15.60
CA ARG A 328 -0.58 -1.68 -16.42
C ARG A 328 -1.73 -0.73 -16.80
N PRO A 329 -2.22 0.14 -15.91
CA PRO A 329 -3.42 0.95 -16.14
C PRO A 329 -3.35 1.79 -17.42
N ARG A 330 -2.17 2.34 -17.78
CA ARG A 330 -1.99 3.04 -19.05
C ARG A 330 -2.31 2.15 -20.26
N VAL A 331 -1.81 0.91 -20.28
CA VAL A 331 -2.03 -0.04 -21.39
C VAL A 331 -3.50 -0.48 -21.41
N ALA A 332 -4.05 -0.82 -20.24
CA ALA A 332 -5.46 -1.19 -20.07
C ALA A 332 -6.43 -0.12 -20.59
N LEU A 333 -6.10 1.17 -20.43
CA LEU A 333 -6.93 2.28 -20.92
C LEU A 333 -6.71 2.59 -22.40
N GLN A 334 -5.48 2.50 -22.91
CA GLN A 334 -5.15 2.87 -24.29
C GLN A 334 -5.51 1.78 -25.30
N THR A 335 -5.25 0.52 -24.92
CA THR A 335 -5.43 -0.65 -25.77
C THR A 335 -6.01 -1.79 -24.93
N PRO A 336 -7.27 -1.67 -24.47
CA PRO A 336 -7.89 -2.66 -23.59
C PRO A 336 -8.00 -4.06 -24.21
N GLY A 337 -7.95 -4.16 -25.54
CA GLY A 337 -8.25 -5.40 -26.27
C GLY A 337 -9.74 -5.72 -26.19
N ASP A 338 -10.08 -7.00 -26.39
CA ASP A 338 -11.43 -7.50 -26.21
C ASP A 338 -11.72 -7.75 -24.71
N PRO A 339 -12.70 -7.06 -24.08
CA PRO A 339 -13.11 -7.34 -22.72
C PRO A 339 -13.82 -8.69 -22.56
N GLY A 340 -14.19 -9.33 -23.67
CA GLY A 340 -14.89 -10.61 -23.71
C GLY A 340 -16.34 -10.54 -23.21
N PRO A 341 -16.98 -11.71 -23.02
CA PRO A 341 -18.36 -11.79 -22.54
C PRO A 341 -18.52 -11.20 -21.14
N ALA A 342 -19.66 -10.54 -20.93
CA ALA A 342 -20.00 -9.85 -19.68
C ALA A 342 -20.23 -10.79 -18.49
N ASP A 343 -20.71 -11.99 -18.75
CA ASP A 343 -21.16 -13.02 -17.80
C ASP A 343 -20.12 -14.13 -17.55
N VAL A 344 -19.06 -14.19 -18.34
CA VAL A 344 -17.97 -15.17 -18.15
C VAL A 344 -16.92 -14.61 -17.21
N TYR A 345 -16.66 -15.30 -16.10
CA TYR A 345 -15.59 -14.94 -15.16
C TYR A 345 -14.21 -15.38 -15.69
N PRO A 346 -13.22 -14.46 -15.81
CA PRO A 346 -11.96 -14.75 -16.52
C PRO A 346 -10.98 -15.69 -15.78
N LEU A 347 -11.17 -15.94 -14.49
CA LEU A 347 -10.27 -16.81 -13.71
C LEU A 347 -10.90 -18.17 -13.36
N ALA A 348 -12.03 -18.54 -13.98
CA ALA A 348 -12.76 -19.77 -13.63
C ALA A 348 -11.91 -21.04 -13.78
N GLU A 349 -11.04 -21.11 -14.80
CA GLU A 349 -10.14 -22.25 -15.03
C GLU A 349 -8.94 -22.29 -14.06
N HIS A 350 -8.65 -21.17 -13.42
CA HIS A 350 -7.60 -21.06 -12.40
C HIS A 350 -8.15 -21.22 -10.98
N GLU A 351 -9.45 -21.43 -10.82
CA GLU A 351 -10.07 -21.77 -9.54
C GLU A 351 -10.08 -23.29 -9.31
N GLY A 352 -10.20 -23.72 -8.05
CA GLY A 352 -10.39 -25.13 -7.71
C GLY A 352 -9.10 -25.92 -7.47
N TRP A 353 -7.93 -25.29 -7.56
CA TRP A 353 -6.65 -25.89 -7.17
C TRP A 353 -6.61 -26.32 -5.69
N GLN A 354 -7.47 -25.76 -4.84
CA GLN A 354 -7.64 -26.14 -3.44
C GLN A 354 -8.36 -27.49 -3.26
N GLN A 355 -9.06 -28.01 -4.28
CA GLN A 355 -9.84 -29.25 -4.20
C GLN A 355 -9.06 -30.52 -4.61
N GLY A 356 -7.77 -30.39 -4.97
CA GLY A 356 -6.78 -31.46 -5.13
C GLY A 356 -7.26 -32.85 -5.56
N GLY A 357 -7.13 -33.16 -6.86
CA GLY A 357 -6.93 -34.51 -7.40
C GLY A 357 -8.17 -35.42 -7.47
N ASP A 358 -8.70 -35.61 -8.69
CA ASP A 358 -9.51 -36.75 -9.19
C ASP A 358 -10.62 -36.31 -10.18
N GLY A 359 -10.36 -35.32 -11.04
CA GLY A 359 -11.28 -34.94 -12.10
C GLY A 359 -10.55 -34.69 -13.41
N GLU A 360 -10.68 -35.62 -14.35
CA GLU A 360 -10.31 -35.42 -15.75
C GLU A 360 -10.85 -34.07 -16.28
N PRO A 361 -10.13 -33.39 -17.18
CA PRO A 361 -10.67 -32.22 -17.87
C PRO A 361 -11.79 -32.68 -18.80
N SER A 362 -13.06 -32.54 -18.37
CA SER A 362 -14.20 -32.75 -19.27
C SER A 362 -14.41 -31.49 -20.13
N ALA A 363 -13.51 -31.31 -21.10
CA ALA A 363 -13.82 -30.54 -22.28
C ALA A 363 -14.63 -31.43 -23.22
N THR A 364 -15.89 -31.08 -23.46
CA THR A 364 -16.62 -31.58 -24.63
C THR A 364 -16.69 -30.45 -25.66
N PRO A 365 -15.87 -30.45 -26.73
CA PRO A 365 -16.08 -29.54 -27.84
C PRO A 365 -17.13 -30.17 -28.78
N THR A 366 -18.26 -29.50 -28.98
CA THR A 366 -19.13 -29.79 -30.12
C THR A 366 -18.57 -29.10 -31.37
N SER A 367 -18.38 -29.91 -32.40
CA SER A 367 -17.76 -29.64 -33.69
C SER A 367 -18.59 -28.80 -34.68
N GLY A 368 -17.91 -28.11 -35.59
CA GLY A 368 -18.38 -27.69 -36.92
C GLY A 368 -17.84 -26.30 -37.28
N ALA A 369 -17.01 -26.05 -38.31
CA ALA A 369 -16.89 -26.72 -39.60
C ALA A 369 -15.47 -26.55 -40.22
N ALA A 370 -15.21 -27.42 -41.20
CA ALA A 370 -14.07 -27.56 -42.12
C ALA A 370 -13.55 -26.23 -42.72
N GLY A 371 -12.29 -26.08 -43.17
CA GLY A 371 -11.20 -27.01 -43.42
C GLY A 371 -10.47 -26.54 -44.69
N THR A 372 -9.16 -26.27 -44.63
CA THR A 372 -8.20 -26.45 -45.75
C THR A 372 -6.77 -26.37 -45.24
N ALA A 373 -5.90 -27.26 -45.72
CA ALA A 373 -4.55 -27.46 -45.22
C ALA A 373 -3.46 -26.81 -46.12
N ALA A 374 -2.46 -26.24 -45.44
CA ALA A 374 -1.02 -26.11 -45.78
C ALA A 374 -0.58 -25.20 -46.98
N PRO A 375 0.71 -24.77 -47.06
CA PRO A 375 1.86 -24.98 -46.17
C PRO A 375 2.62 -23.69 -45.74
N ALA A 376 3.61 -23.85 -44.85
CA ALA A 376 4.59 -22.85 -44.40
C ALA A 376 5.48 -22.29 -45.55
N PRO A 377 6.09 -21.10 -45.35
CA PRO A 377 7.56 -21.09 -45.26
C PRO A 377 8.19 -20.03 -44.32
N SER A 378 9.38 -20.40 -43.83
CA SER A 378 10.64 -19.65 -43.59
C SER A 378 10.67 -18.27 -42.90
N ALA A 379 11.54 -18.21 -41.89
CA ALA A 379 12.00 -17.06 -41.15
C ALA A 379 13.05 -16.19 -41.88
N SER A 380 13.05 -14.89 -41.55
CA SER A 380 14.11 -13.87 -41.61
C SER A 380 13.41 -12.55 -41.21
N SER A 381 13.87 -11.62 -40.36
CA SER A 381 15.21 -11.15 -40.00
C SER A 381 15.18 -10.38 -38.67
N SER A 382 16.25 -10.56 -37.88
CA SER A 382 16.97 -9.60 -37.01
C SER A 382 16.31 -8.33 -36.47
N ASP A 383 16.41 -8.13 -35.15
CA ASP A 383 17.41 -7.17 -34.62
C ASP A 383 17.95 -7.61 -33.26
N LYS A 384 19.28 -7.64 -33.18
CA LYS A 384 20.12 -8.07 -32.04
C LYS A 384 21.00 -6.88 -31.65
N ALA A 385 21.17 -6.66 -30.36
CA ALA A 385 22.38 -6.11 -29.74
C ALA A 385 22.37 -6.61 -28.28
N VAL A 386 22.90 -7.79 -27.97
CA VAL A 386 24.32 -8.17 -27.77
C VAL A 386 25.07 -7.19 -26.87
N ALA A 387 25.17 -7.59 -25.61
CA ALA A 387 26.27 -7.26 -24.73
C ALA A 387 27.49 -8.11 -25.11
N GLU A 388 28.68 -7.51 -25.09
CA GLU A 388 29.93 -8.25 -24.94
C GLU A 388 30.93 -7.35 -24.22
N GLY A 389 31.56 -7.92 -23.20
CA GLY A 389 32.79 -7.39 -22.61
C GLY A 389 33.97 -8.16 -23.16
N SER A 390 35.15 -7.52 -23.18
CA SER A 390 36.43 -8.23 -23.17
C SER A 390 37.58 -7.30 -22.76
N ASP A 391 38.54 -7.93 -22.11
CA ASP A 391 39.68 -7.43 -21.34
C ASP A 391 40.83 -6.75 -22.09
N SER A 392 41.65 -6.08 -21.28
CA SER A 392 43.13 -6.04 -21.27
C SER A 392 43.90 -5.08 -22.18
N GLY A 393 44.93 -4.46 -21.58
CA GLY A 393 46.08 -3.86 -22.29
C GLY A 393 46.57 -2.56 -21.66
N GLY A 394 47.72 -2.60 -20.98
CA GLY A 394 48.26 -1.50 -20.17
C GLY A 394 49.13 -0.47 -20.90
N GLY A 395 49.59 0.54 -20.12
CA GLY A 395 50.89 1.20 -20.33
C GLY A 395 50.91 2.74 -20.45
N GLY A 396 51.23 3.42 -19.34
CA GLY A 396 52.38 4.34 -19.30
C GLY A 396 52.22 5.87 -19.47
N SER A 397 52.59 6.58 -18.38
CA SER A 397 53.10 7.98 -18.26
C SER A 397 52.07 9.12 -18.42
N SER A 398 52.08 10.26 -17.73
CA SER A 398 52.90 10.97 -16.73
C SER A 398 51.96 12.09 -16.17
N SER A 399 51.88 12.51 -14.90
CA SER A 399 52.78 13.43 -14.21
C SER A 399 52.06 14.07 -12.98
N THR A 400 52.75 14.04 -11.83
CA THR A 400 52.74 14.98 -10.67
C THR A 400 51.55 15.16 -9.69
N PRO A 401 51.83 15.47 -8.38
CA PRO A 401 50.99 15.10 -7.23
C PRO A 401 50.50 16.27 -6.35
N TRP A 402 49.27 16.24 -5.79
CA TRP A 402 48.84 17.09 -4.64
C TRP A 402 47.61 16.58 -3.86
N ILE A 403 47.63 15.37 -3.27
CA ILE A 403 46.63 15.01 -2.24
C ILE A 403 47.33 14.45 -1.00
N ALA A 404 47.82 15.36 -0.15
CA ALA A 404 48.20 15.08 1.23
C ALA A 404 47.91 16.30 2.13
N ALA A 405 46.76 16.95 1.95
CA ALA A 405 46.29 18.04 2.82
C ALA A 405 44.75 18.08 3.04
N GLY A 406 44.00 17.10 2.55
CA GLY A 406 42.53 17.06 2.67
C GLY A 406 41.98 16.24 3.85
N ALA A 407 42.77 15.34 4.43
CA ALA A 407 42.28 14.38 5.43
C ALA A 407 42.30 14.88 6.89
N ALA A 408 42.97 16.00 7.19
CA ALA A 408 43.09 16.51 8.56
C ALA A 408 41.94 17.45 9.01
N VAL A 409 41.16 18.00 8.08
CA VAL A 409 40.07 18.96 8.39
C VAL A 409 38.75 18.25 8.71
N VAL A 410 38.51 17.06 8.15
CA VAL A 410 37.26 16.31 8.35
C VAL A 410 37.19 15.64 9.73
N VAL A 411 38.33 15.24 10.31
CA VAL A 411 38.38 14.57 11.62
C VAL A 411 38.17 15.54 12.79
N LEU A 412 38.56 16.81 12.67
CA LEU A 412 38.34 17.82 13.71
C LEU A 412 36.89 18.36 13.73
N ALA A 413 36.21 18.41 12.58
CA ALA A 413 34.81 18.83 12.49
C ALA A 413 33.81 17.78 13.06
N ALA A 414 34.11 16.49 12.89
CA ALA A 414 33.32 15.39 13.45
C ALA A 414 33.50 15.27 14.98
N GLY A 415 34.71 15.54 15.50
CA GLY A 415 34.98 15.54 16.95
C GLY A 415 34.25 16.66 17.70
N GLY A 416 34.20 17.87 17.13
CA GLY A 416 33.53 19.02 17.76
C GLY A 416 32.00 18.90 17.82
N THR A 417 31.39 18.33 16.79
CA THR A 417 29.93 18.12 16.73
C THR A 417 29.45 17.01 17.67
N ALA A 418 30.22 15.94 17.84
CA ALA A 418 29.91 14.88 18.80
C ALA A 418 29.97 15.36 20.26
N LEU A 419 30.95 16.19 20.61
CA LEU A 419 31.10 16.77 21.96
C LEU A 419 29.98 17.79 22.29
N ALA A 420 29.57 18.62 21.31
CA ALA A 420 28.47 19.57 21.48
C ALA A 420 27.10 18.87 21.65
N MET A 421 26.85 17.78 20.90
CA MET A 421 25.62 16.99 21.04
C MET A 421 25.55 16.24 22.37
N ARG A 422 26.68 15.73 22.88
CA ARG A 422 26.75 15.07 24.19
C ARG A 422 26.53 16.06 25.34
N GLY A 423 27.01 17.29 25.21
CA GLY A 423 26.75 18.39 26.16
C GLY A 423 25.27 18.82 26.21
N ARG A 424 24.61 18.92 25.04
CA ARG A 424 23.18 19.23 24.93
C ARG A 424 22.29 18.14 25.51
N ARG A 425 22.59 16.86 25.25
CA ARG A 425 21.85 15.72 25.84
C ARG A 425 21.97 15.67 27.36
N ARG A 426 23.14 15.97 27.93
CA ARG A 426 23.34 16.03 29.39
C ARG A 426 22.56 17.20 30.04
N ARG A 427 22.50 18.36 29.39
CA ARG A 427 21.70 19.50 29.88
C ARG A 427 20.19 19.26 29.76
N ALA A 428 19.73 18.59 28.70
CA ALA A 428 18.33 18.20 28.55
C ALA A 428 17.90 17.14 29.58
N ALA A 429 18.78 16.17 29.88
CA ALA A 429 18.54 15.19 30.93
C ALA A 429 18.50 15.83 32.33
N ALA A 430 19.40 16.76 32.63
CA ALA A 430 19.40 17.50 33.90
C ALA A 430 18.14 18.41 34.06
N ALA A 431 17.67 19.02 32.97
CA ALA A 431 16.43 19.82 32.97
C ALA A 431 15.17 18.94 33.14
N ALA A 432 15.15 17.74 32.54
CA ALA A 432 14.06 16.78 32.72
C ALA A 432 14.00 16.21 34.15
N SER A 433 15.15 15.98 34.79
CA SER A 433 15.21 15.55 36.20
C SER A 433 14.83 16.67 37.18
N ALA A 434 15.09 17.94 36.86
CA ALA A 434 14.67 19.07 37.70
C ALA A 434 13.15 19.35 37.58
N ALA A 435 12.55 19.12 36.41
CA ALA A 435 11.10 19.28 36.20
C ALA A 435 10.25 18.19 36.87
N ALA A 436 10.82 17.00 37.12
CA ALA A 436 10.13 15.90 37.79
C ALA A 436 10.02 16.05 39.32
N VAL A 437 10.74 17.01 39.93
CA VAL A 437 10.78 17.23 41.39
C VAL A 437 9.80 18.33 41.86
N TYR A 438 9.12 19.04 40.94
CA TYR A 438 8.23 20.15 41.29
C TYR A 438 6.88 20.17 40.56
N ALA A 439 6.33 19.00 40.24
CA ALA A 439 4.94 18.88 39.78
C ALA A 439 3.98 18.71 40.98
N PRO A 440 3.04 19.63 41.23
CA PRO A 440 2.03 19.45 42.29
C PRO A 440 1.11 18.26 41.96
N ARG A 441 0.83 17.43 42.96
CA ARG A 441 -0.07 16.28 42.85
C ARG A 441 -1.49 16.74 42.48
N PRO A 442 -2.18 16.10 41.52
CA PRO A 442 -3.60 16.37 41.28
C PRO A 442 -4.44 15.93 42.50
N PRO A 443 -5.55 16.62 42.80
CA PRO A 443 -6.41 16.26 43.94
C PRO A 443 -7.09 14.90 43.70
N LEU A 444 -7.20 14.13 44.77
CA LEU A 444 -7.92 12.85 44.80
C LEU A 444 -9.41 13.06 44.43
N PRO A 445 -10.01 12.19 43.61
CA PRO A 445 -11.44 12.26 43.32
C PRO A 445 -12.27 11.94 44.58
N PRO A 446 -13.46 12.54 44.75
CA PRO A 446 -14.29 12.34 45.93
C PRO A 446 -14.82 10.90 46.02
N HIS A 447 -14.78 10.36 47.24
CA HIS A 447 -15.36 9.06 47.57
C HIS A 447 -16.86 9.01 47.26
N HIS A 448 -17.25 8.11 46.34
CA HIS A 448 -18.65 7.70 46.22
C HIS A 448 -18.96 6.64 47.30
N PRO A 449 -20.09 6.75 48.03
CA PRO A 449 -20.51 5.73 48.97
C PRO A 449 -20.90 4.44 48.23
N GLN A 450 -20.47 3.31 48.80
CA GLN A 450 -20.76 1.96 48.33
C GLN A 450 -22.27 1.72 48.19
N GLN A 451 -22.70 1.22 47.03
CA GLN A 451 -24.03 0.63 46.87
C GLN A 451 -24.09 -0.75 47.56
N PRO A 452 -25.22 -1.13 48.20
CA PRO A 452 -25.39 -2.44 48.79
C PRO A 452 -25.56 -3.54 47.73
N PRO A 453 -25.28 -4.82 48.05
CA PRO A 453 -25.31 -5.91 47.08
C PRO A 453 -26.74 -6.20 46.60
N TYR A 454 -26.91 -6.25 45.27
CA TYR A 454 -28.15 -6.65 44.63
C TYR A 454 -28.53 -8.09 45.03
N GLY A 455 -29.75 -8.20 45.55
CA GLY A 455 -30.37 -9.45 45.97
C GLY A 455 -30.63 -10.42 44.83
N GLY A 456 -30.63 -11.70 45.20
CA GLY A 456 -30.80 -12.84 44.30
C GLY A 456 -32.11 -12.83 43.52
N TYR A 457 -32.00 -13.27 42.28
CA TYR A 457 -33.10 -13.52 41.36
C TYR A 457 -34.00 -14.64 41.91
N ARG A 458 -35.30 -14.35 42.12
CA ARG A 458 -36.34 -15.36 42.38
C ARG A 458 -37.07 -15.67 41.06
N PRO A 459 -37.25 -16.94 40.68
CA PRO A 459 -38.05 -17.29 39.51
C PRO A 459 -39.55 -17.03 39.76
N PRO A 460 -40.33 -16.75 38.69
CA PRO A 460 -41.75 -16.42 38.79
C PRO A 460 -42.62 -17.64 39.15
N PRO A 461 -43.80 -17.43 39.78
CA PRO A 461 -44.72 -18.50 40.13
C PRO A 461 -45.41 -19.10 38.89
N PRO A 462 -45.80 -20.38 38.93
CA PRO A 462 -46.52 -21.02 37.82
C PRO A 462 -47.94 -20.45 37.65
N PRO A 463 -48.50 -20.47 36.42
CA PRO A 463 -49.84 -19.97 36.14
C PRO A 463 -50.95 -20.86 36.73
N PRO A 464 -52.13 -20.29 37.03
CA PRO A 464 -53.20 -21.00 37.73
C PRO A 464 -53.95 -22.00 36.83
N TYR A 465 -53.99 -23.25 37.33
CA TYR A 465 -54.76 -24.46 36.97
C TYR A 465 -54.96 -24.82 35.49
#